data_AF-X1B063-F1
#
_entry.id   AF-X1B063-F1
#
_cell.length_a   1.000
_cell.length_b   1.000
_cell.length_c   1.000
_cell.angle_alpha   90.00
_cell.angle_beta   90.00
_cell.angle_gamma   90.00
#
_symmetry.space_group_name_H-M   'P 1'
#
loop_
_entity.id
_entity.type
_entity.pdbx_description
1 polymer ?
#
loop_
_entity_poly.entity_id
_entity_poly.type
_entity_poly.pdbx_seq_one_letter_code
_entity_poly.pdbx_strand_id
1 'polypeptide(L)'
;MQKFTIILAATILGSPLIAAKNKTQSGRTEVNTPAEQLAGFTVDDGFVIELVASEKDGVVNPIDLTFDDAGRLWTQTARMYPLDPVKDIKWGVLLRLMDHPEEQDKIPEFKRVKDLYQGKTKGTDDILILSNLGKNQPVKVKKFATGLALPQSILPYKNGTYVAQGSELFFLNDTNNDGKADQRTPVLTGFGFTDTHTMSHSLVRAPGGWINFAQGALNKGNITAVKSG
;
A
#
# COMPACT_ATOMS: atom_id res chain seq x y z
N MET A 1 -87.66 -8.17 -10.97
CA MET A 1 -86.58 -7.60 -10.13
C MET A 1 -85.26 -8.23 -10.57
N GLN A 2 -84.44 -7.46 -11.27
CA GLN A 2 -83.19 -7.89 -11.91
C GLN A 2 -82.03 -7.69 -10.92
N LYS A 3 -81.30 -8.75 -10.59
CA LYS A 3 -80.13 -8.69 -9.71
C LYS A 3 -78.92 -8.19 -10.52
N PHE A 4 -78.34 -7.06 -10.10
CA PHE A 4 -77.06 -6.57 -10.62
C PHE A 4 -75.93 -7.10 -9.74
N THR A 5 -74.96 -7.77 -10.35
CA THR A 5 -73.69 -8.15 -9.73
C THR A 5 -72.67 -7.05 -10.05
N ILE A 6 -72.09 -6.43 -9.02
CA ILE A 6 -70.99 -5.48 -9.14
C ILE A 6 -69.68 -6.26 -8.98
N ILE A 7 -68.82 -6.23 -9.99
CA ILE A 7 -67.44 -6.74 -9.91
C ILE A 7 -66.56 -5.58 -9.49
N LEU A 8 -65.90 -5.72 -8.33
CA LEU A 8 -64.93 -4.78 -7.82
C LEU A 8 -63.55 -5.13 -8.42
N ALA A 9 -63.05 -4.33 -9.36
CA ALA A 9 -61.68 -4.44 -9.84
C ALA A 9 -60.76 -3.58 -8.96
N ALA A 10 -60.00 -4.21 -8.07
CA ALA A 10 -58.94 -3.55 -7.31
C ALA A 10 -57.64 -3.59 -8.13
N THR A 11 -57.33 -2.50 -8.83
CA THR A 11 -56.03 -2.32 -9.48
C THR A 11 -55.01 -1.93 -8.42
N ILE A 12 -54.21 -2.89 -7.96
CA ILE A 12 -53.03 -2.61 -7.15
C ILE A 12 -51.99 -1.98 -8.09
N LEU A 13 -51.86 -0.65 -8.04
CA LEU A 13 -50.71 0.05 -8.60
C LEU A 13 -49.49 -0.34 -7.77
N GLY A 14 -48.80 -1.39 -8.20
CA GLY A 14 -47.48 -1.72 -7.68
C GLY A 14 -46.54 -0.59 -8.03
N SER A 15 -46.16 0.23 -7.05
CA SER A 15 -45.00 1.10 -7.19
C SER A 15 -43.79 0.21 -7.51
N PRO A 16 -43.02 0.47 -8.58
CA PRO A 16 -41.78 -0.25 -8.75
C PRO A 16 -40.91 0.07 -7.54
N LEU A 17 -40.50 -0.97 -6.80
CA LEU A 17 -39.40 -0.86 -5.87
C LEU A 17 -38.21 -0.31 -6.66
N ILE A 18 -37.85 0.96 -6.45
CA ILE A 18 -36.54 1.47 -6.83
C ILE A 18 -35.57 0.78 -5.88
N ALA A 19 -35.15 -0.44 -6.23
CA ALA A 19 -34.01 -1.07 -5.61
C ALA A 19 -32.79 -0.17 -5.90
N ALA A 20 -32.24 0.43 -4.84
CA ALA A 20 -31.12 1.34 -4.92
C ALA A 20 -29.99 0.75 -5.79
N LYS A 21 -29.73 1.39 -6.92
CA LYS A 21 -28.73 1.04 -7.94
C LYS A 21 -27.30 1.41 -7.52
N ASN A 22 -27.07 1.74 -6.25
CA ASN A 22 -25.80 2.28 -5.77
C ASN A 22 -24.88 1.15 -5.34
N LYS A 23 -24.30 0.46 -6.32
CA LYS A 23 -23.14 -0.39 -6.04
C LYS A 23 -21.99 0.52 -5.58
N THR A 24 -21.41 0.21 -4.43
CA THR A 24 -20.24 0.90 -3.88
C THR A 24 -18.92 0.43 -4.50
N GLN A 25 -18.96 -0.65 -5.27
CA GLN A 25 -17.80 -1.27 -5.92
C GLN A 25 -17.84 -1.05 -7.43
N SER A 26 -16.67 -0.76 -8.01
CA SER A 26 -16.52 -0.55 -9.44
C SER A 26 -16.91 -1.80 -10.24
N GLY A 27 -17.73 -1.63 -11.28
CA GLY A 27 -18.04 -2.68 -12.26
C GLY A 27 -17.14 -2.66 -13.49
N ARG A 28 -16.05 -1.89 -13.49
CA ARG A 28 -15.16 -1.72 -14.66
C ARG A 28 -14.42 -3.01 -15.00
N THR A 29 -14.27 -3.26 -16.29
CA THR A 29 -13.45 -4.33 -16.87
C THR A 29 -12.22 -3.83 -17.60
N GLU A 30 -12.08 -2.52 -17.79
CA GLU A 30 -10.98 -1.87 -18.53
C GLU A 30 -10.28 -0.78 -17.70
N VAL A 31 -9.05 -0.47 -18.09
CA VAL A 31 -8.20 0.56 -17.47
C VAL A 31 -8.53 1.93 -18.07
N ASN A 32 -8.95 2.87 -17.22
CA ASN A 32 -9.16 4.25 -17.61
C ASN A 32 -7.81 4.98 -17.69
N THR A 33 -7.71 5.93 -18.61
CA THR A 33 -6.69 6.98 -18.56
C THR A 33 -6.89 7.88 -17.33
N PRO A 34 -5.86 8.62 -16.90
CA PRO A 34 -6.02 9.59 -15.81
C PRO A 34 -7.13 10.62 -16.05
N ALA A 35 -7.34 11.05 -17.29
CA ALA A 35 -8.40 12.01 -17.65
C ALA A 35 -9.80 11.39 -17.51
N GLU A 36 -9.99 10.16 -17.99
CA GLU A 36 -11.26 9.42 -17.84
C GLU A 36 -11.56 9.08 -16.37
N GLN A 37 -10.53 8.76 -15.58
CA GLN A 37 -10.69 8.55 -14.14
C GLN A 37 -11.07 9.85 -13.42
N LEU A 38 -10.42 10.98 -13.76
CA LEU A 38 -10.76 12.29 -13.21
C LEU A 38 -12.21 12.67 -13.51
N ALA A 39 -12.66 12.47 -14.75
CA ALA A 39 -14.03 12.75 -15.18
C ALA A 39 -15.08 11.85 -14.50
N GLY A 40 -14.66 10.73 -13.92
CA GLY A 40 -15.54 9.80 -13.20
C GLY A 40 -15.77 10.16 -11.73
N PHE A 41 -15.02 11.10 -11.15
CA PHE A 41 -15.24 11.53 -9.77
C PHE A 41 -16.45 12.44 -9.65
N THR A 42 -17.21 12.26 -8.58
CA THR A 42 -18.22 13.21 -8.11
C THR A 42 -17.83 13.61 -6.70
N VAL A 43 -17.81 14.90 -6.41
CA VAL A 43 -17.46 15.46 -5.10
C VAL A 43 -18.51 16.48 -4.68
N ASP A 44 -18.68 16.63 -3.37
CA ASP A 44 -19.61 17.61 -2.81
C ASP A 44 -19.12 19.06 -3.03
N ASP A 45 -20.04 20.01 -2.90
CA ASP A 45 -19.73 21.43 -2.98
C ASP A 45 -18.60 21.82 -2.00
N GLY A 46 -17.60 22.53 -2.51
CA GLY A 46 -16.41 22.96 -1.75
C GLY A 46 -15.21 22.00 -1.83
N PHE A 47 -15.36 20.83 -2.45
CA PHE A 47 -14.26 19.91 -2.71
C PHE A 47 -13.77 19.99 -4.16
N VAL A 48 -12.48 19.74 -4.35
CA VAL A 48 -11.82 19.64 -5.66
C VAL A 48 -10.94 18.41 -5.67
N ILE A 49 -10.92 17.70 -6.79
CA ILE A 49 -9.95 16.63 -7.07
C ILE A 49 -9.06 17.07 -8.23
N GLU A 50 -7.75 16.93 -8.06
CA GLU A 50 -6.75 17.23 -9.08
C GLU A 50 -5.85 16.02 -9.30
N LEU A 51 -5.41 15.82 -10.54
CA LEU A 51 -4.37 14.85 -10.85
C LEU A 51 -3.01 15.41 -10.44
N VAL A 52 -2.36 14.76 -9.47
CA VAL A 52 -1.01 15.15 -8.99
C VAL A 52 0.09 14.40 -9.73
N ALA A 53 -0.05 13.08 -9.87
CA ALA A 53 0.89 12.21 -10.57
C ALA A 53 0.18 10.95 -11.07
N SER A 54 0.81 10.27 -12.03
CA SER A 54 0.32 9.03 -12.63
C SER A 54 1.45 8.04 -12.88
N GLU A 55 1.14 6.89 -13.47
CA GLU A 55 2.10 5.88 -13.91
C GLU A 55 3.11 6.45 -14.91
N LYS A 56 2.74 7.50 -15.67
CA LYS A 56 3.64 8.21 -16.59
C LYS A 56 4.80 8.88 -15.87
N ASP A 57 4.60 9.24 -14.61
CA ASP A 57 5.60 9.88 -13.75
C ASP A 57 6.41 8.83 -12.96
N GLY A 58 6.15 7.54 -13.18
CA GLY A 58 6.83 6.42 -12.55
C GLY A 58 6.22 5.94 -11.23
N VAL A 59 5.10 6.52 -10.80
CA VAL A 59 4.33 6.11 -9.62
C VAL A 59 3.53 4.85 -9.98
N VAL A 60 3.98 3.68 -9.50
CA VAL A 60 3.36 2.39 -9.82
C VAL A 60 2.96 1.70 -8.53
N ASN A 61 1.66 1.44 -8.36
CA ASN A 61 1.08 0.81 -7.18
C ASN A 61 1.54 1.47 -5.86
N PRO A 62 1.34 2.79 -5.67
CA PRO A 62 1.70 3.42 -4.40
C PRO A 62 0.88 2.79 -3.25
N ILE A 63 1.55 2.40 -2.16
CA ILE A 63 0.90 1.82 -0.98
C ILE A 63 0.78 2.85 0.16
N ASP A 64 1.81 3.68 0.35
CA ASP A 64 1.86 4.67 1.43
C ASP A 64 2.18 6.06 0.87
N LEU A 65 1.60 7.09 1.50
CA LEU A 65 1.76 8.48 1.13
C LEU A 65 2.00 9.32 2.38
N THR A 66 3.08 10.07 2.40
CA THR A 66 3.39 10.97 3.52
C THR A 66 4.10 12.22 3.03
N PHE A 67 4.00 13.31 3.79
CA PHE A 67 4.72 14.54 3.50
C PHE A 67 5.95 14.67 4.41
N ASP A 68 6.99 15.31 3.90
CA ASP A 68 8.08 15.81 4.73
C ASP A 68 7.84 17.26 5.18
N ASP A 69 8.70 17.76 6.06
CA ASP A 69 8.62 19.11 6.61
C ASP A 69 8.80 20.23 5.55
N ALA A 70 9.24 19.88 4.34
CA ALA A 70 9.35 20.79 3.19
C ALA A 70 8.11 20.75 2.29
N GLY A 71 7.07 20.00 2.65
CA GLY A 71 5.84 19.88 1.88
C GLY A 71 5.98 19.04 0.60
N ARG A 72 7.04 18.21 0.50
CA ARG A 72 7.19 17.26 -0.61
C ARG A 72 6.45 15.97 -0.27
N LEU A 73 5.80 15.38 -1.26
CA LEU A 73 5.09 14.11 -1.12
C LEU A 73 6.09 12.96 -1.30
N TRP A 74 6.12 12.04 -0.37
CA TRP A 74 6.88 10.80 -0.44
C TRP A 74 5.92 9.64 -0.71
N THR A 75 6.32 8.77 -1.62
CA THR A 75 5.64 7.51 -1.91
C THR A 75 6.69 6.47 -2.27
N GLN A 76 6.27 5.21 -2.33
CA GLN A 76 7.03 4.13 -2.91
C GLN A 76 6.35 3.59 -4.16
N THR A 77 7.01 2.63 -4.78
CA THR A 77 6.44 1.80 -5.83
C THR A 77 6.33 0.35 -5.35
N ALA A 78 5.36 -0.37 -5.92
CA ALA A 78 5.10 -1.78 -5.62
C ALA A 78 4.94 -2.58 -6.93
N ARG A 79 5.98 -2.55 -7.75
CA ARG A 79 6.11 -3.29 -9.01
C ARG A 79 6.31 -4.78 -8.78
N MET A 80 6.85 -5.16 -7.63
CA MET A 80 7.05 -6.56 -7.26
C MET A 80 5.80 -7.22 -6.65
N TYR A 81 4.68 -6.51 -6.56
CA TYR A 81 3.45 -7.07 -6.00
C TYR A 81 2.77 -8.06 -6.97
N PRO A 82 2.26 -9.22 -6.50
CA PRO A 82 2.47 -9.80 -5.16
C PRO A 82 3.82 -10.52 -5.05
N LEU A 83 4.40 -10.56 -3.84
CA LEU A 83 5.70 -11.17 -3.56
C LEU A 83 5.60 -12.34 -2.55
N ASP A 84 4.54 -13.14 -2.65
CA ASP A 84 4.32 -14.26 -1.75
C ASP A 84 5.34 -15.38 -1.98
N PRO A 85 6.03 -15.89 -0.92
CA PRO A 85 6.99 -16.98 -1.06
C PRO A 85 6.39 -18.32 -1.48
N VAL A 86 5.06 -18.47 -1.38
CA VAL A 86 4.36 -19.71 -1.69
C VAL A 86 3.04 -19.38 -2.38
N LYS A 87 2.82 -19.98 -3.55
CA LYS A 87 1.57 -19.90 -4.31
C LYS A 87 0.76 -21.18 -4.07
N ASP A 88 -0.57 -21.06 -4.05
CA ASP A 88 -1.51 -22.19 -3.99
C ASP A 88 -1.28 -23.15 -2.80
N ILE A 89 -0.80 -22.62 -1.67
CA ILE A 89 -0.54 -23.40 -0.46
C ILE A 89 -1.84 -23.72 0.29
N LYS A 90 -1.97 -24.97 0.77
CA LYS A 90 -3.08 -25.33 1.64
C LYS A 90 -3.00 -24.54 2.95
N TRP A 91 -4.14 -24.01 3.41
CA TRP A 91 -4.23 -23.17 4.61
C TRP A 91 -3.50 -23.73 5.84
N GLY A 92 -3.68 -25.02 6.16
CA GLY A 92 -3.01 -25.65 7.30
C GLY A 92 -1.48 -25.71 7.18
N VAL A 93 -0.96 -25.77 5.96
CA VAL A 93 0.50 -25.73 5.72
C VAL A 93 1.03 -24.31 5.87
N LEU A 94 0.29 -23.30 5.40
CA LEU A 94 0.64 -21.89 5.61
C LEU A 94 0.73 -21.56 7.11
N LEU A 95 -0.29 -21.95 7.89
CA LEU A 95 -0.30 -21.74 9.33
C LEU A 95 0.88 -22.41 10.04
N ARG A 96 1.23 -23.65 9.64
CA ARG A 96 2.42 -24.33 10.15
C ARG A 96 3.69 -23.52 9.82
N LEU A 97 3.88 -23.16 8.55
CA LEU A 97 5.09 -22.42 8.15
C LEU A 97 5.22 -21.10 8.91
N MET A 98 4.11 -20.40 9.18
CA MET A 98 4.11 -19.18 10.00
C MET A 98 4.64 -19.41 11.42
N ASP A 99 4.36 -20.56 12.04
CA ASP A 99 4.84 -20.93 13.37
C ASP A 99 6.25 -21.55 13.36
N HIS A 100 6.76 -21.92 12.19
CA HIS A 100 8.01 -22.67 12.00
C HIS A 100 8.97 -21.97 11.02
N PRO A 101 9.58 -20.83 11.40
CA PRO A 101 10.52 -20.09 10.54
C PRO A 101 11.73 -20.92 10.10
N GLU A 102 12.15 -21.90 10.90
CA GLU A 102 13.22 -22.86 10.55
C GLU A 102 12.85 -23.76 9.37
N GLU A 103 11.56 -23.98 9.12
CA GLU A 103 11.08 -24.69 7.92
C GLU A 103 11.03 -23.76 6.72
N GLN A 104 10.65 -22.49 6.92
CA GLN A 104 10.71 -21.46 5.87
C GLN A 104 12.13 -21.31 5.32
N ASP A 105 13.15 -21.26 6.19
CA ASP A 105 14.54 -21.07 5.78
C ASP A 105 15.08 -22.22 4.91
N LYS A 106 14.42 -23.40 4.90
CA LYS A 106 14.75 -24.54 4.03
C LYS A 106 14.12 -24.45 2.65
N ILE A 107 13.11 -23.58 2.48
CA ILE A 107 12.40 -23.41 1.21
C ILE A 107 13.13 -22.34 0.38
N PRO A 108 13.62 -22.66 -0.84
CA PRO A 108 14.40 -21.71 -1.64
C PRO A 108 13.70 -20.38 -1.90
N GLU A 109 12.38 -20.40 -2.06
CA GLU A 109 11.60 -19.20 -2.36
C GLU A 109 11.46 -18.26 -1.16
N PHE A 110 11.29 -18.79 0.06
CA PHE A 110 11.37 -18.00 1.29
C PHE A 110 12.74 -17.35 1.44
N LYS A 111 13.82 -18.09 1.17
CA LYS A 111 15.16 -17.54 1.19
C LYS A 111 15.34 -16.41 0.16
N ARG A 112 14.87 -16.62 -1.08
CA ARG A 112 14.94 -15.61 -2.16
C ARG A 112 14.23 -14.32 -1.77
N VAL A 113 13.01 -14.43 -1.25
CA VAL A 113 12.18 -13.29 -0.82
C VAL A 113 12.80 -12.59 0.40
N LYS A 114 13.29 -13.35 1.38
CA LYS A 114 14.02 -12.81 2.55
C LYS A 114 15.26 -12.03 2.13
N ASP A 115 16.05 -12.55 1.19
CA ASP A 115 17.25 -11.87 0.70
C ASP A 115 16.92 -10.54 -0.02
N LEU A 116 15.77 -10.45 -0.71
CA LEU A 116 15.23 -9.20 -1.23
C LEU A 116 14.84 -8.23 -0.11
N TYR A 117 14.06 -8.68 0.87
CA TYR A 117 13.60 -7.82 1.97
C TYR A 117 14.75 -7.29 2.84
N GLN A 118 15.81 -8.07 3.00
CA GLN A 118 17.02 -7.67 3.72
C GLN A 118 18.01 -6.86 2.87
N GLY A 119 17.68 -6.59 1.61
CA GLY A 119 18.52 -5.82 0.69
C GLY A 119 19.83 -6.52 0.28
N LYS A 120 19.94 -7.83 0.49
CA LYS A 120 21.08 -8.65 0.03
C LYS A 120 21.05 -8.83 -1.48
N THR A 121 19.86 -8.88 -2.06
CA THR A 121 19.61 -8.79 -3.49
C THR A 121 18.76 -7.56 -3.80
N LYS A 122 18.89 -7.01 -5.02
CA LYS A 122 18.16 -5.82 -5.43
C LYS A 122 16.79 -6.19 -6.00
N GLY A 123 15.74 -5.52 -5.52
CA GLY A 123 14.42 -5.55 -6.14
C GLY A 123 14.27 -4.47 -7.21
N THR A 124 13.03 -4.17 -7.59
CA THR A 124 12.69 -3.20 -8.66
C THR A 124 11.87 -2.01 -8.16
N ASP A 125 11.69 -1.92 -6.85
CA ASP A 125 10.94 -0.85 -6.22
C ASP A 125 11.84 0.30 -5.76
N ASP A 126 11.26 1.49 -5.79
CA ASP A 126 11.89 2.75 -5.49
C ASP A 126 11.06 3.53 -4.45
N ILE A 127 11.74 4.36 -3.65
CA ILE A 127 11.11 5.46 -2.91
C ILE A 127 11.24 6.73 -3.74
N LEU A 128 10.11 7.40 -3.96
CA LEU A 128 9.96 8.59 -4.76
C LEU A 128 9.65 9.81 -3.88
N ILE A 129 10.25 10.94 -4.22
CA ILE A 129 9.93 12.26 -3.67
C ILE A 129 9.33 13.08 -4.81
N LEU A 130 8.08 13.48 -4.63
CA LEU A 130 7.30 14.29 -5.55
C LEU A 130 7.27 15.72 -5.02
N SER A 131 7.54 16.67 -5.90
CA SER A 131 7.47 18.11 -5.63
C SER A 131 6.76 18.81 -6.78
N ASN A 132 6.47 20.10 -6.59
CA ASN A 132 5.65 20.87 -7.53
C ASN A 132 4.22 20.32 -7.63
N LEU A 133 3.61 20.06 -6.48
CA LEU A 133 2.26 19.50 -6.37
C LEU A 133 1.23 20.61 -6.63
N GLY A 134 0.45 20.48 -7.71
CA GLY A 134 -0.64 21.39 -8.06
C GLY A 134 -0.32 22.49 -9.09
N LYS A 135 -1.32 23.34 -9.37
CA LYS A 135 -1.24 24.54 -10.26
C LYS A 135 -0.94 24.25 -11.74
N ASN A 136 -1.42 23.14 -12.30
CA ASN A 136 -1.19 22.77 -13.71
C ASN A 136 0.29 22.72 -14.13
N GLN A 137 1.21 22.56 -13.17
CA GLN A 137 2.62 22.40 -13.49
C GLN A 137 2.99 20.92 -13.51
N PRO A 138 3.95 20.51 -14.35
CA PRO A 138 4.46 19.14 -14.32
C PRO A 138 5.05 18.81 -12.94
N VAL A 139 4.60 17.69 -12.37
CA VAL A 139 5.16 17.13 -11.14
C VAL A 139 6.64 16.79 -11.37
N LYS A 140 7.47 17.05 -10.36
CA LYS A 140 8.88 16.66 -10.37
C LYS A 140 9.06 15.45 -9.48
N VAL A 141 9.50 14.34 -10.07
CA VAL A 141 9.74 13.07 -9.38
C VAL A 141 11.24 12.82 -9.24
N LYS A 142 11.71 12.62 -8.00
CA LYS A 142 13.07 12.19 -7.70
C LYS A 142 13.03 10.81 -7.04
N LYS A 143 13.90 9.89 -7.47
CA LYS A 143 14.13 8.63 -6.74
C LYS A 143 15.09 8.88 -5.59
N PHE A 144 14.61 8.75 -4.36
CA PHE A 144 15.43 8.85 -3.14
C PHE A 144 16.21 7.56 -2.88
N ALA A 145 15.56 6.41 -3.05
CA ALA A 145 16.18 5.11 -2.90
C ALA A 145 15.68 4.16 -3.98
N THR A 146 16.54 3.24 -4.43
CA THR A 146 16.23 2.28 -5.49
C THR A 146 16.67 0.86 -5.11
N GLY A 147 16.12 -0.13 -5.80
CA GLY A 147 16.47 -1.54 -5.58
C GLY A 147 15.87 -2.13 -4.30
N LEU A 148 14.76 -1.55 -3.86
CA LEU A 148 13.92 -2.04 -2.77
C LEU A 148 12.97 -3.14 -3.27
N ALA A 149 12.31 -3.81 -2.34
CA ALA A 149 11.39 -4.89 -2.62
C ALA A 149 10.09 -4.67 -1.84
N LEU A 150 9.11 -4.09 -2.53
CA LEU A 150 7.77 -3.83 -2.02
C LEU A 150 7.75 -3.14 -0.65
N PRO A 151 8.18 -1.88 -0.51
CA PRO A 151 8.05 -1.16 0.76
C PRO A 151 6.57 -0.97 1.13
N GLN A 152 6.19 -1.29 2.36
CA GLN A 152 4.81 -1.14 2.84
C GLN A 152 4.54 0.25 3.35
N SER A 153 5.50 0.86 4.04
CA SER A 153 5.33 2.19 4.62
C SER A 153 6.67 2.90 4.75
N ILE A 154 6.62 4.22 4.62
CA ILE A 154 7.78 5.10 4.67
C ILE A 154 7.50 6.27 5.61
N LEU A 155 8.50 6.71 6.36
CA LEU A 155 8.37 7.83 7.29
C LEU A 155 9.61 8.72 7.24
N PRO A 156 9.55 9.85 6.49
CA PRO A 156 10.61 10.83 6.42
C PRO A 156 11.02 11.33 7.81
N TYR A 157 12.33 11.33 8.06
CA TYR A 157 12.92 11.75 9.32
C TYR A 157 14.35 12.25 9.10
N LYS A 158 14.59 13.52 9.47
CA LYS A 158 15.89 14.20 9.28
C LYS A 158 16.35 14.08 7.82
N ASN A 159 17.54 13.52 7.58
CA ASN A 159 18.16 13.36 6.26
C ASN A 159 17.76 12.03 5.59
N GLY A 160 16.70 11.37 6.06
CA GLY A 160 16.38 10.02 5.63
C GLY A 160 14.93 9.66 5.80
N THR A 161 14.67 8.35 5.81
CA THR A 161 13.33 7.79 6.01
C THR A 161 13.41 6.43 6.69
N TYR A 162 12.50 6.19 7.64
CA TYR A 162 12.24 4.84 8.11
C TYR A 162 11.39 4.11 7.08
N VAL A 163 11.69 2.83 6.86
CA VAL A 163 11.01 2.01 5.86
C VAL A 163 10.61 0.70 6.53
N ALA A 164 9.32 0.39 6.48
CA ALA A 164 8.81 -0.95 6.75
C ALA A 164 8.80 -1.72 5.43
N GLN A 165 9.55 -2.82 5.37
CA GLN A 165 9.67 -3.65 4.19
C GLN A 165 9.82 -5.12 4.59
N GLY A 166 8.77 -5.90 4.35
CA GLY A 166 8.77 -7.34 4.57
C GLY A 166 9.29 -7.73 5.95
N SER A 167 10.47 -8.34 5.99
CA SER A 167 11.08 -8.88 7.21
C SER A 167 11.72 -7.85 8.15
N GLU A 168 11.84 -6.57 7.75
CA GLU A 168 12.61 -5.56 8.49
C GLU A 168 11.97 -4.17 8.49
N LEU A 169 12.21 -3.43 9.58
CA LEU A 169 12.13 -1.97 9.62
C LEU A 169 13.55 -1.43 9.65
N PHE A 170 13.90 -0.59 8.69
CA PHE A 170 15.24 0.00 8.58
C PHE A 170 15.19 1.50 8.32
N PHE A 171 16.27 2.19 8.65
CA PHE A 171 16.49 3.58 8.30
C PHE A 171 17.36 3.68 7.04
N LEU A 172 16.89 4.41 6.04
CA LEU A 172 17.67 4.85 4.90
C LEU A 172 18.13 6.28 5.15
N ASN A 173 19.44 6.49 5.12
CA ASN A 173 20.06 7.79 5.36
C ASN A 173 20.75 8.30 4.09
N ASP A 174 20.65 9.60 3.86
CA ASP A 174 21.48 10.34 2.92
C ASP A 174 22.60 11.03 3.71
N THR A 175 23.79 10.42 3.75
CA THR A 175 24.89 10.92 4.58
C THR A 175 25.64 12.09 3.94
N ASN A 176 25.50 12.27 2.63
CA ASN A 176 26.23 13.30 1.87
C ASN A 176 25.33 14.48 1.40
N ASN A 177 24.03 14.42 1.68
CA ASN A 177 23.01 15.41 1.31
C ASN A 177 22.83 15.61 -0.21
N ASP A 178 23.09 14.58 -1.03
CA ASP A 178 22.82 14.62 -2.48
C ASP A 178 21.34 14.33 -2.83
N GLY A 179 20.55 14.05 -1.79
CA GLY A 179 19.15 13.68 -1.79
C GLY A 179 18.89 12.28 -2.32
N LYS A 180 19.85 11.35 -2.17
CA LYS A 180 19.69 9.92 -2.35
C LYS A 180 20.20 9.20 -1.11
N ALA A 181 19.52 8.13 -0.73
CA ALA A 181 20.00 7.27 0.35
C ALA A 181 21.28 6.55 -0.07
N ASP A 182 22.31 6.60 0.78
CA ASP A 182 23.59 5.93 0.60
C ASP A 182 23.86 4.89 1.72
N GLN A 183 23.09 4.92 2.80
CA GLN A 183 23.24 4.02 3.93
C GLN A 183 21.90 3.39 4.34
N ARG A 184 21.92 2.08 4.55
CA ARG A 184 20.79 1.30 5.11
C ARG A 184 21.17 0.75 6.47
N THR A 185 20.36 1.02 7.48
CA THR A 185 20.55 0.52 8.85
C THR A 185 19.29 -0.17 9.34
N PRO A 186 19.26 -1.51 9.45
CA PRO A 186 18.18 -2.21 10.15
C PRO A 186 18.02 -1.71 11.58
N VAL A 187 16.77 -1.55 12.01
CA VAL A 187 16.40 -1.08 13.37
C VAL A 187 15.58 -2.16 14.07
N LEU A 188 14.59 -2.72 13.38
CA LEU A 188 13.83 -3.90 13.82
C LEU A 188 13.93 -5.00 12.75
N THR A 189 14.09 -6.24 13.18
CA THR A 189 14.10 -7.41 12.29
C THR A 189 13.19 -8.50 12.86
N GLY A 190 12.90 -9.53 12.05
CA GLY A 190 12.12 -10.69 12.50
C GLY A 190 10.62 -10.58 12.26
N PHE A 191 10.18 -9.64 11.42
CA PHE A 191 8.81 -9.62 10.91
C PHE A 191 8.54 -10.83 10.01
N GLY A 192 7.33 -11.38 10.09
CA GLY A 192 6.85 -12.40 9.17
C GLY A 192 6.53 -11.80 7.79
N PHE A 193 6.67 -12.62 6.75
CA PHE A 193 6.43 -12.23 5.35
C PHE A 193 5.84 -13.39 4.53
N THR A 194 5.07 -14.25 5.19
CA THR A 194 4.35 -15.37 4.57
C THR A 194 3.20 -14.90 3.66
N ASP A 195 2.63 -13.75 3.96
CA ASP A 195 1.55 -13.12 3.21
C ASP A 195 1.88 -11.66 2.91
N THR A 196 1.97 -11.31 1.62
CA THR A 196 2.32 -9.96 1.18
C THR A 196 1.29 -8.91 1.59
N HIS A 197 0.03 -9.30 1.81
CA HIS A 197 -1.09 -8.38 2.00
C HIS A 197 -1.15 -7.78 3.41
N THR A 198 -0.60 -8.47 4.41
CA THR A 198 -0.77 -8.12 5.83
C THR A 198 0.57 -7.86 6.54
N MET A 199 1.59 -7.40 5.80
CA MET A 199 2.93 -7.10 6.35
C MET A 199 2.95 -5.83 7.22
N SER A 200 4.11 -5.50 7.80
CA SER A 200 4.26 -4.33 8.68
C SER A 200 4.04 -3.03 7.89
N HIS A 201 3.20 -2.13 8.40
CA HIS A 201 2.80 -0.91 7.67
C HIS A 201 2.36 0.22 8.61
N SER A 202 1.93 1.34 8.03
CA SER A 202 1.41 2.52 8.75
C SER A 202 2.37 3.07 9.80
N LEU A 203 3.61 3.38 9.40
CA LEU A 203 4.56 4.08 10.25
C LEU A 203 4.06 5.50 10.54
N VAL A 204 3.73 5.80 11.79
CA VAL A 204 3.21 7.10 12.21
C VAL A 204 3.99 7.61 13.41
N ARG A 205 4.44 8.87 13.36
CA ARG A 205 5.07 9.51 14.53
C ARG A 205 4.07 9.65 15.67
N ALA A 206 4.52 9.36 16.88
CA ALA A 206 3.80 9.60 18.12
C ALA A 206 4.57 10.57 19.03
N PRO A 207 3.90 11.18 20.02
CA PRO A 207 4.54 12.03 21.01
C PRO A 207 5.74 11.33 21.70
N GLY A 208 6.72 12.11 22.13
CA GLY A 208 7.91 11.57 22.82
C GLY A 208 8.93 10.90 21.90
N GLY A 209 8.84 11.11 20.58
CA GLY A 209 9.80 10.54 19.61
C GLY A 209 9.51 9.09 19.22
N TRP A 210 8.33 8.58 19.55
CA TRP A 210 7.91 7.23 19.21
C TRP A 210 7.46 7.12 17.75
N ILE A 211 7.50 5.90 17.22
CA ILE A 211 6.88 5.54 15.95
C ILE A 211 5.92 4.39 16.24
N ASN A 212 4.65 4.59 15.94
CA ASN A 212 3.64 3.54 15.93
C ASN A 212 3.62 2.87 14.56
N PHE A 213 3.29 1.59 14.53
CA PHE A 213 3.09 0.82 13.30
C PHE A 213 2.06 -0.28 13.53
N ALA A 214 1.52 -0.83 12.45
CA ALA A 214 0.63 -2.00 12.47
C ALA A 214 1.31 -3.21 11.84
N GLN A 215 0.94 -4.40 12.30
CA GLN A 215 1.31 -5.69 11.71
C GLN A 215 0.02 -6.49 11.55
N GLY A 216 -0.24 -6.99 10.35
CA GLY A 216 -1.43 -7.79 10.11
C GLY A 216 -1.26 -9.26 10.51
N ALA A 217 -2.37 -9.98 10.58
CA ALA A 217 -2.45 -11.26 11.29
C ALA A 217 -1.79 -12.45 10.56
N LEU A 218 -1.62 -12.40 9.24
CA LEU A 218 -1.12 -13.53 8.43
C LEU A 218 0.41 -13.54 8.30
N ASN A 219 1.09 -12.84 9.20
CA ASN A 219 2.54 -12.76 9.27
C ASN A 219 3.00 -12.84 10.74
N LYS A 220 3.33 -14.04 11.20
CA LYS A 220 3.92 -14.25 12.53
C LYS A 220 5.42 -14.03 12.48
N GLY A 221 5.97 -13.42 13.53
CA GLY A 221 7.40 -13.13 13.64
C GLY A 221 7.79 -12.75 15.06
N ASN A 222 9.05 -12.98 15.40
CA ASN A 222 9.65 -12.59 16.67
C ASN A 222 10.52 -11.35 16.45
N ILE A 223 9.96 -10.17 16.72
CA ILE A 223 10.60 -8.90 16.40
C ILE A 223 11.73 -8.61 17.39
N THR A 224 12.90 -8.29 16.86
CA THR A 224 14.09 -7.92 17.65
C THR A 224 14.57 -6.54 17.26
N ALA A 225 14.85 -5.69 18.26
CA ALA A 225 15.55 -4.44 18.04
C ALA A 225 17.05 -4.72 17.87
N VAL A 226 17.60 -4.36 16.71
CA VAL A 226 19.03 -4.59 16.38
C VAL A 226 19.87 -3.33 16.51
N LYS A 227 19.23 -2.17 16.64
CA LYS A 227 19.86 -0.90 16.97
C LYS A 227 18.90 -0.08 17.83
N SER A 228 19.29 0.21 19.07
CA SER A 228 18.67 1.25 19.87
C SER A 228 19.37 2.58 19.59
N GLY A 229 18.58 3.66 19.50
CA GLY A 229 19.09 5.03 19.47
C GLY A 229 19.68 5.44 20.81
#